data_AF-A0A7J6GFH0-F1
#
_entry.id   AF-A0A7J6GFH0-F1
#
_cell.length_a   1.000
_cell.length_b   1.000
_cell.length_c   1.000
_cell.angle_alpha   90.00
_cell.angle_beta   90.00
_cell.angle_gamma   90.00
#
_symmetry.space_group_name_H-M   'P 1'
#
loop_
_entity.id
_entity.type
_entity.pdbx_description
1 polymer ?
#
loop_
_entity_poly.entity_id
_entity_poly.type
_entity_poly.pdbx_seq_one_letter_code
_entity_poly.pdbx_strand_id
1 'polypeptide(L)'
;MISSTEIKNQIGEYMNCEKILLVGEGDFSFSACLAKAFCSAKNMVATSLDTLVNVHHMSQHPALKHMEFDVIVFNFPHAGHFCLNESNQTLIQMHKTLIRGFFRSGSKMLKEGGEIHELAQNARLILKEKVSFVKTRYPGYNNKRGSVIRGNKEFPLQNPFTFKFSVSIDQN
;
A
#
# COMPACT_ATOMS: atom_id res chain seq x y z
N MET A 1 36.05 3.58 -14.83
CA MET A 1 34.90 3.59 -13.90
C MET A 1 33.84 2.67 -14.46
N ILE A 2 33.71 1.46 -13.90
CA ILE A 2 32.58 0.60 -14.22
C ILE A 2 31.42 1.18 -13.43
N SER A 3 30.43 1.76 -14.12
CA SER A 3 29.14 2.07 -13.50
C SER A 3 28.61 0.74 -12.95
N SER A 4 28.54 0.61 -11.64
CA SER A 4 27.97 -0.56 -10.98
C SER A 4 26.49 -0.62 -11.38
N THR A 5 26.18 -1.43 -12.38
CA THR A 5 24.80 -1.75 -12.76
C THR A 5 24.12 -2.29 -11.52
N GLU A 6 23.18 -1.52 -10.95
CA GLU A 6 22.41 -1.97 -9.79
C GLU A 6 21.71 -3.29 -10.16
N ILE A 7 22.00 -4.35 -9.41
CA ILE A 7 21.36 -5.64 -9.61
C ILE A 7 19.86 -5.43 -9.38
N LYS A 8 19.06 -5.62 -10.42
CA LYS A 8 17.60 -5.54 -10.32
C LYS A 8 17.09 -6.78 -9.58
N ASN A 9 16.63 -6.59 -8.35
CA ASN A 9 16.02 -7.62 -7.52
C ASN A 9 14.51 -7.46 -7.57
N GLN A 10 13.78 -8.56 -7.80
CA GLN A 10 12.32 -8.59 -7.89
C GLN A 10 11.73 -9.56 -6.85
N ILE A 11 10.61 -9.19 -6.25
CA ILE A 11 9.77 -10.08 -5.44
C ILE A 11 8.31 -9.81 -5.74
N GLY A 12 7.60 -10.82 -6.25
CA GLY A 12 6.24 -10.64 -6.75
C GLY A 12 6.20 -9.58 -7.85
N GLU A 13 5.41 -8.53 -7.62
CA GLU A 13 5.20 -7.43 -8.56
C GLU A 13 6.16 -6.25 -8.33
N TYR A 14 7.04 -6.32 -7.32
CA TYR A 14 7.85 -5.17 -6.88
C TYR A 14 9.32 -5.33 -7.24
N MET A 15 9.95 -4.25 -7.68
CA MET A 15 11.36 -4.18 -8.05
C MET A 15 12.13 -3.23 -7.13
N ASN A 16 13.38 -3.55 -6.81
CA ASN A 16 14.22 -2.74 -5.91
C ASN A 16 14.56 -1.33 -6.44
N CYS A 17 14.42 -1.09 -7.74
CA CYS A 17 14.62 0.23 -8.35
C CYS A 17 13.42 1.17 -8.19
N GLU A 18 12.25 0.65 -7.83
CA GLU A 18 11.04 1.44 -7.61
C GLU A 18 11.11 2.15 -6.26
N LYS A 19 10.63 3.40 -6.22
CA LYS A 19 10.39 4.13 -4.98
C LYS A 19 9.01 3.76 -4.44
N ILE A 20 9.00 2.99 -3.36
CA ILE A 20 7.80 2.33 -2.83
C ILE A 20 7.36 3.00 -1.52
N LEU A 21 6.09 3.40 -1.44
CA LEU A 21 5.44 3.80 -0.18
C LEU A 21 4.53 2.67 0.30
N LEU A 22 4.74 2.20 1.53
CA LEU A 22 3.88 1.24 2.22
C LEU A 22 3.04 1.97 3.26
N VAL A 23 1.72 1.91 3.09
CA VAL A 23 0.75 2.66 3.89
C VAL A 23 0.09 1.75 4.90
N GLY A 24 0.14 2.13 6.18
CA GLY A 24 -0.63 1.46 7.25
C GLY A 24 -0.13 0.06 7.60
N GLU A 25 1.18 -0.19 7.51
CA GLU A 25 1.82 -1.43 7.98
C GLU A 25 1.51 -1.65 9.47
N GLY A 26 1.10 -2.87 9.82
CA GLY A 26 0.83 -3.24 11.23
C GLY A 26 2.12 -3.56 12.00
N ASP A 27 2.87 -4.56 11.53
CA ASP A 27 4.10 -5.06 12.17
C ASP A 27 5.34 -4.91 11.28
N PHE A 28 5.21 -4.18 10.17
CA PHE A 28 6.26 -4.00 9.16
C PHE A 28 6.77 -5.31 8.54
N SER A 29 6.06 -6.44 8.67
CA SER A 29 6.55 -7.71 8.13
C SER A 29 6.58 -7.74 6.60
N PHE A 30 5.67 -7.02 5.93
CA PHE A 30 5.65 -6.93 4.48
C PHE A 30 6.80 -6.07 3.96
N SER A 31 6.98 -4.87 4.53
CA SER A 31 8.13 -4.00 4.25
C SER A 31 9.47 -4.68 4.56
N ALA A 32 9.58 -5.40 5.67
CA ALA A 32 10.79 -6.19 5.98
C ALA A 32 11.03 -7.32 4.98
N CYS A 33 9.97 -7.97 4.48
CA CYS A 33 10.09 -9.00 3.43
C CYS A 33 10.66 -8.42 2.13
N LEU A 34 10.12 -7.28 1.67
CA LEU A 34 10.62 -6.60 0.48
C LEU A 34 12.08 -6.16 0.67
N ALA A 35 12.40 -5.51 1.80
CA ALA A 35 13.76 -5.05 2.08
C ALA A 35 14.80 -6.18 2.09
N LYS A 36 14.43 -7.35 2.64
CA LYS A 36 15.27 -8.55 2.62
C LYS A 36 15.49 -9.06 1.20
N ALA A 37 14.42 -9.16 0.39
CA ALA A 37 14.52 -9.61 -0.99
C ALA A 37 15.32 -8.65 -1.87
N PHE A 38 15.25 -7.35 -1.59
CA PHE A 38 16.00 -6.32 -2.30
C PHE A 38 17.44 -6.18 -1.80
N CYS A 39 17.78 -6.79 -0.66
CA CYS A 39 19.03 -6.54 0.08
C CYS A 39 19.23 -5.05 0.42
N SER A 40 18.15 -4.27 0.47
CA SER A 40 18.16 -2.81 0.71
C SER A 40 16.74 -2.30 0.98
N ALA A 41 16.65 -1.22 1.76
CA ALA A 41 15.42 -0.47 1.97
C ALA A 41 15.52 0.99 1.46
N LYS A 42 16.58 1.35 0.72
CA LYS A 42 16.90 2.76 0.40
C LYS A 42 15.76 3.49 -0.32
N ASN A 43 14.99 2.76 -1.13
CA ASN A 43 13.91 3.29 -1.97
C ASN A 43 12.53 3.09 -1.33
N MET A 44 12.46 2.66 -0.07
CA MET A 44 11.21 2.29 0.59
C MET A 44 10.88 3.25 1.72
N VAL A 45 9.61 3.63 1.84
CA VAL A 45 9.06 4.32 3.00
C VAL A 45 7.91 3.49 3.53
N ALA A 46 7.96 3.09 4.79
CA ALA A 46 6.88 2.36 5.44
C ALA A 46 6.26 3.21 6.55
N THR A 47 4.93 3.24 6.60
CA THR A 47 4.16 4.00 7.58
C THR A 47 3.22 3.05 8.30
N SER A 48 2.97 3.28 9.60
CA SER A 48 1.96 2.57 10.39
C SER A 48 0.90 3.55 10.89
N LEU A 49 -0.18 3.05 11.50
CA LEU A 49 -1.20 3.91 12.11
C LEU A 49 -0.60 4.84 13.19
N ASP A 50 0.42 4.36 13.91
CA ASP A 50 1.10 5.10 14.97
C ASP A 50 1.98 6.24 14.42
N THR A 51 2.33 6.22 13.13
CA THR A 51 3.13 7.28 12.50
C THR A 51 2.32 8.55 12.20
N LEU A 52 1.04 8.62 12.61
CA LEU A 52 0.11 9.74 12.37
C LEU A 52 -0.11 10.06 10.88
N VAL A 53 0.35 9.19 9.98
CA VAL A 53 0.09 9.31 8.55
C VAL A 53 -1.35 8.87 8.28
N ASN A 54 -2.23 9.86 8.20
CA ASN A 54 -3.63 9.64 7.84
C ASN A 54 -3.75 9.56 6.31
N VAL A 55 -4.38 8.50 5.80
CA VAL A 55 -4.56 8.28 4.35
C VAL A 55 -5.31 9.41 3.64
N HIS A 56 -6.13 10.18 4.36
CA HIS A 56 -6.82 11.35 3.83
C HIS A 56 -5.89 12.55 3.56
N HIS A 57 -4.74 12.59 4.24
CA HIS A 57 -3.82 13.75 4.27
C HIS A 57 -2.35 13.37 4.06
N MET A 58 -2.04 12.15 3.62
CA MET A 58 -0.65 11.71 3.44
C MET A 58 0.13 12.55 2.41
N SER A 59 -0.55 13.13 1.42
CA SER A 59 0.03 14.09 0.45
C SER A 59 0.38 15.44 1.05
N GLN A 60 -0.14 15.75 2.24
CA GLN A 60 0.12 16.99 2.98
C GLN A 60 1.06 16.75 4.17
N HIS A 61 1.34 15.49 4.49
CA HIS A 61 2.16 15.13 5.65
C HIS A 61 3.57 15.71 5.49
N PRO A 62 4.13 16.41 6.50
CA PRO A 62 5.40 17.12 6.36
C PRO A 62 6.57 16.26 5.86
N ALA A 63 6.61 15.00 6.28
CA ALA A 63 7.64 14.04 5.85
C ALA A 63 7.43 13.47 4.44
N LEU A 64 6.22 13.57 3.86
CA LEU A 64 5.86 12.92 2.59
C LEU A 64 5.48 13.89 1.47
N LYS A 65 5.06 15.12 1.80
CA LYS A 65 4.50 16.11 0.87
C LYS A 65 5.43 16.56 -0.26
N HIS A 66 6.71 16.24 -0.19
CA HIS A 66 7.73 16.54 -1.19
C HIS A 66 8.27 15.27 -1.89
N MET A 67 7.63 14.12 -1.65
CA MET A 67 8.04 12.84 -2.18
C MET A 67 7.03 12.35 -3.21
N GLU A 68 7.54 11.91 -4.34
CA GLU A 68 6.79 11.14 -5.33
C GLU A 68 7.26 9.68 -5.34
N PHE A 69 6.36 8.76 -5.67
CA PHE A 69 6.56 7.32 -5.60
C PHE A 69 6.19 6.65 -6.93
N ASP A 70 6.92 5.58 -7.26
CA ASP A 70 6.61 4.72 -8.39
C ASP A 70 5.49 3.74 -8.03
N VAL A 71 5.47 3.27 -6.77
CA VAL A 71 4.45 2.36 -6.26
C VAL A 71 3.98 2.81 -4.87
N ILE A 72 2.67 2.90 -4.66
CA ILE A 72 2.07 3.13 -3.33
C ILE A 72 1.19 1.93 -2.97
N VAL A 73 1.53 1.22 -1.90
CA VAL A 73 0.85 -0.01 -1.46
C VAL A 73 0.02 0.26 -0.21
N PHE A 74 -1.26 -0.12 -0.23
CA PHE A 74 -2.11 -0.17 0.98
C PHE A 74 -2.77 -1.54 1.11
N ASN A 75 -2.12 -2.43 1.86
CA ASN A 75 -2.55 -3.82 2.02
C ASN A 75 -3.63 -3.95 3.11
N PHE A 76 -4.78 -4.53 2.74
CA PHE A 76 -5.91 -4.81 3.64
C PHE A 76 -6.38 -3.61 4.49
N PRO A 77 -6.74 -2.49 3.83
CA PRO A 77 -7.22 -1.31 4.52
C PRO A 77 -8.43 -1.62 5.41
N HIS A 78 -8.31 -1.30 6.70
CA HIS A 78 -9.37 -1.50 7.67
C HIS A 78 -9.79 -0.17 8.28
N ALA A 79 -11.08 0.17 8.24
CA ALA A 79 -11.61 1.42 8.80
C ALA A 79 -11.78 1.38 10.33
N GLY A 80 -10.98 0.59 11.05
CA GLY A 80 -11.12 0.37 12.50
C GLY A 80 -12.18 -0.66 12.92
N HIS A 81 -12.15 -1.08 14.18
CA HIS A 81 -12.99 -2.13 14.75
C HIS A 81 -14.00 -1.50 15.74
N PHE A 82 -15.21 -1.19 15.29
CA PHE A 82 -16.22 -0.44 16.07
C PHE A 82 -17.28 -1.33 16.74
N CYS A 83 -16.96 -2.59 17.07
CA CYS A 83 -17.95 -3.62 17.45
C CYS A 83 -19.00 -3.91 16.34
N LEU A 84 -18.77 -3.43 15.12
CA LEU A 84 -19.61 -3.67 13.94
C LEU A 84 -19.01 -4.81 13.11
N ASN A 85 -19.87 -5.66 12.54
CA ASN A 85 -19.45 -6.72 11.62
C ASN A 85 -19.30 -6.20 10.18
N GLU A 86 -18.62 -6.96 9.33
CA GLU A 86 -18.29 -6.58 7.94
C GLU A 86 -19.52 -6.41 7.02
N SER A 87 -20.66 -6.98 7.40
CA SER A 87 -21.97 -6.78 6.75
C SER A 87 -22.67 -5.48 7.18
N ASN A 88 -22.17 -4.78 8.18
CA ASN A 88 -22.78 -3.56 8.68
C ASN A 88 -22.58 -2.41 7.67
N GLN A 89 -23.68 -1.80 7.26
CA GLN A 89 -23.69 -0.75 6.24
C GLN A 89 -22.85 0.49 6.62
N THR A 90 -22.78 0.82 7.91
CA THR A 90 -21.93 1.90 8.42
C THR A 90 -20.45 1.54 8.27
N LEU A 91 -20.05 0.31 8.65
CA LEU A 91 -18.66 -0.13 8.47
C LEU A 91 -18.26 -0.19 7.00
N ILE A 92 -19.16 -0.63 6.12
CA ILE A 92 -18.96 -0.60 4.66
C ILE A 92 -18.75 0.83 4.18
N GLN A 93 -19.55 1.78 4.66
CA GLN A 93 -19.41 3.18 4.28
C GLN A 93 -18.11 3.81 4.81
N MET A 94 -17.70 3.47 6.03
CA MET A 94 -16.43 3.90 6.60
C MET A 94 -15.26 3.36 5.79
N HIS A 95 -15.30 2.08 5.39
CA HIS A 95 -14.32 1.48 4.50
C HIS A 95 -14.27 2.21 3.15
N LYS A 96 -15.42 2.45 2.50
CA LYS A 96 -15.48 3.25 1.25
C LYS A 96 -14.88 4.65 1.41
N THR A 97 -15.12 5.31 2.54
CA THR A 97 -14.53 6.63 2.82
C THR A 97 -13.02 6.56 3.00
N LEU A 98 -12.52 5.56 3.72
CA LEU A 98 -11.09 5.30 3.89
C LEU A 98 -10.41 5.10 2.52
N ILE A 99 -10.98 4.25 1.68
CA ILE A 99 -10.44 3.93 0.35
C ILE A 99 -10.42 5.18 -0.54
N ARG A 100 -11.52 5.96 -0.56
CA ARG A 100 -11.57 7.23 -1.29
C ARG A 100 -10.53 8.23 -0.81
N GLY A 101 -10.32 8.31 0.51
CA GLY A 101 -9.30 9.16 1.12
C GLY A 101 -7.90 8.79 0.64
N PHE A 102 -7.57 7.50 0.76
CA PHE A 102 -6.32 6.92 0.30
C PHE A 102 -6.05 7.25 -1.16
N PHE A 103 -6.98 6.93 -2.07
CA PHE A 103 -6.76 7.19 -3.49
C PHE A 103 -6.63 8.68 -3.81
N ARG A 104 -7.47 9.54 -3.22
CA ARG A 104 -7.41 10.99 -3.43
C ARG A 104 -6.06 11.57 -3.02
N SER A 105 -5.48 11.07 -1.95
CA SER A 105 -4.20 11.54 -1.46
C SER A 105 -3.04 10.87 -2.20
N GLY A 106 -3.11 9.57 -2.46
CA GLY A 106 -2.05 8.78 -3.09
C GLY A 106 -1.81 9.17 -4.53
N SER A 107 -2.88 9.49 -5.27
CA SER A 107 -2.74 9.90 -6.68
C SER A 107 -1.90 11.16 -6.84
N LYS A 108 -1.85 12.03 -5.83
CA LYS A 108 -1.03 13.26 -5.82
C LYS A 108 0.45 13.00 -5.50
N MET A 109 0.77 11.78 -5.10
CA MET A 109 2.11 11.35 -4.68
C MET A 109 2.73 10.38 -5.69
N LEU A 110 2.05 10.13 -6.81
CA LEU A 110 2.58 9.30 -7.89
C LEU A 110 3.45 10.14 -8.83
N LYS A 111 4.57 9.56 -9.25
CA LYS A 111 5.30 10.06 -10.43
C LYS A 111 4.49 9.81 -11.69
N GLU A 112 4.92 10.42 -12.80
CA GLU A 112 4.42 10.05 -14.13
C GLU A 112 4.59 8.54 -14.37
N GLY A 113 3.49 7.87 -14.72
CA GLY A 113 3.46 6.42 -14.91
C GLY A 113 3.41 5.57 -13.63
N GLY A 114 3.40 6.17 -12.44
CA GLY A 114 3.33 5.46 -11.17
C GLY A 114 2.01 4.73 -10.91
N GLU A 115 2.04 3.77 -9.98
CA GLU A 115 0.93 2.89 -9.67
C GLU A 115 0.53 2.88 -8.18
N ILE A 116 -0.76 2.78 -7.90
CA ILE A 116 -1.31 2.48 -6.58
C ILE A 116 -1.75 1.03 -6.56
N HIS A 117 -1.28 0.28 -5.57
CA HIS A 117 -1.62 -1.12 -5.36
C HIS A 117 -2.50 -1.24 -4.11
N GLU A 118 -3.73 -1.72 -4.29
CA GLU A 118 -4.71 -1.94 -3.21
C GLU A 118 -5.32 -3.34 -3.31
N LEU A 119 -5.90 -3.84 -2.21
CA LEU A 119 -6.69 -5.07 -2.18
C LEU A 119 -8.22 -4.79 -2.06
N ALA A 120 -8.73 -3.69 -2.63
CA ALA A 120 -10.16 -3.41 -2.77
C ALA A 120 -10.47 -2.40 -3.90
N GLN A 121 -11.76 -2.20 -4.21
CA GLN A 121 -12.24 -1.61 -5.48
C GLN A 121 -12.99 -0.28 -5.25
N ASN A 122 -12.36 0.86 -5.59
CA ASN A 122 -12.97 2.08 -6.17
C ASN A 122 -12.12 3.35 -5.96
N ALA A 123 -11.69 3.98 -7.05
CA ALA A 123 -11.40 5.41 -7.14
C ALA A 123 -11.45 5.90 -8.58
N ARG A 124 -11.35 7.23 -8.77
CA ARG A 124 -11.19 7.92 -10.07
C ARG A 124 -9.83 7.64 -10.74
N LEU A 125 -9.35 6.41 -10.65
CA LEU A 125 -8.11 5.92 -11.22
C LEU A 125 -8.43 4.80 -12.21
N ILE A 126 -7.53 4.58 -13.17
CA ILE A 126 -7.72 3.53 -14.17
C ILE A 126 -7.17 2.24 -13.58
N LEU A 127 -8.02 1.21 -13.47
CA LEU A 127 -7.57 -0.15 -13.13
C LEU A 127 -6.72 -0.68 -14.29
N LYS A 128 -5.43 -0.88 -14.04
CA LYS A 128 -4.46 -1.43 -14.99
C LYS A 128 -4.47 -2.95 -14.95
N GLU A 129 -4.47 -3.51 -13.75
CA GLU A 129 -4.30 -4.94 -13.56
C GLU A 129 -4.99 -5.43 -12.28
N LYS A 130 -5.45 -6.69 -12.30
CA LYS A 130 -5.91 -7.44 -11.13
C LYS A 130 -5.16 -8.76 -11.08
N VAL A 131 -4.33 -8.94 -10.05
CA VAL A 131 -3.45 -10.11 -9.87
C VAL A 131 -3.81 -10.83 -8.59
N SER A 132 -3.82 -12.17 -8.58
CA SER A 132 -4.03 -12.94 -7.34
C SER A 132 -2.88 -12.70 -6.36
N PHE A 133 -3.20 -12.33 -5.12
CA PHE A 133 -2.21 -12.16 -4.07
C PHE A 133 -1.83 -13.54 -3.50
N VAL A 134 -0.58 -13.93 -3.71
CA VAL A 134 -0.05 -15.21 -3.24
C VAL A 134 0.84 -14.97 -2.01
N LYS A 135 0.31 -15.16 -0.80
CA LYS A 135 1.02 -14.91 0.47
C LYS A 135 2.38 -15.62 0.52
N THR A 136 2.47 -16.84 -0.02
CA THR A 136 3.70 -17.65 -0.01
C THR A 136 4.84 -17.05 -0.86
N ARG A 137 4.57 -16.09 -1.75
CA ARG A 137 5.60 -15.31 -2.45
C ARG A 137 6.32 -14.29 -1.55
N TYR A 138 5.82 -14.06 -0.34
CA TYR A 138 6.36 -13.09 0.61
C TYR A 138 6.77 -13.78 1.93
N PRO A 139 7.94 -14.45 1.97
CA PRO A 139 8.39 -15.19 3.16
C PRO A 139 8.50 -14.29 4.41
N GLY A 140 7.89 -14.72 5.50
CA GLY A 140 7.89 -13.98 6.77
C GLY A 140 6.85 -12.86 6.87
N TYR A 141 6.06 -12.61 5.83
CA TYR A 141 4.92 -11.70 5.88
C TYR A 141 3.74 -12.30 6.67
N ASN A 142 3.26 -11.55 7.65
CA ASN A 142 2.03 -11.86 8.38
C ASN A 142 1.04 -10.71 8.23
N ASN A 143 -0.14 -10.99 7.68
CA ASN A 143 -1.19 -10.01 7.52
C ASN A 143 -1.81 -9.68 8.89
N LYS A 144 -1.32 -8.61 9.51
CA LYS A 144 -1.74 -8.17 10.84
C LYS A 144 -2.47 -6.84 10.80
N ARG A 145 -3.37 -6.65 11.76
CA ARG A 145 -4.15 -5.41 11.90
C ARG A 145 -3.28 -4.30 12.48
N GLY A 146 -3.26 -3.13 11.83
CA GLY A 146 -2.58 -1.92 12.32
C GLY A 146 -3.40 -1.06 13.30
N SER A 147 -4.49 -1.58 13.86
CA SER A 147 -5.38 -0.83 14.78
C SER A 147 -4.87 -0.85 16.22
N VAL A 148 -5.07 0.23 16.98
CA VAL A 148 -4.77 0.30 18.43
C VAL A 148 -5.55 -0.77 19.21
N ILE A 149 -6.80 -1.06 18.81
CA ILE A 149 -7.62 -2.13 19.39
C ILE A 149 -7.41 -3.41 18.57
N ARG A 150 -6.97 -4.50 19.23
CA ARG A 150 -6.59 -5.79 18.60
C ARG A 150 -5.47 -5.65 17.56
N GLY A 151 -4.58 -4.68 17.76
CA GLY A 151 -3.36 -4.52 16.97
C GLY A 151 -2.52 -5.79 16.96
N ASN A 152 -1.80 -6.01 15.87
CA ASN A 152 -0.94 -7.17 15.65
C ASN A 152 -1.64 -8.54 15.64
N LYS A 153 -2.98 -8.59 15.67
CA LYS A 153 -3.71 -9.85 15.42
C LYS A 153 -3.79 -10.15 13.93
N GLU A 154 -3.53 -11.41 13.58
CA GLU A 154 -3.76 -11.93 12.23
C GLU A 154 -5.26 -12.03 11.91
N PHE A 155 -5.59 -12.08 10.62
CA PHE A 155 -6.94 -12.29 10.13
C PHE A 155 -6.94 -13.23 8.92
N PRO A 156 -8.04 -13.95 8.64
CA PRO A 156 -8.09 -14.82 7.47
C PRO A 156 -8.10 -14.01 6.17
N LEU A 157 -7.35 -14.47 5.16
CA LEU A 157 -7.42 -13.93 3.80
C LEU A 157 -8.40 -14.77 2.98
N GLN A 158 -9.49 -14.16 2.52
CA GLN A 158 -10.43 -14.81 1.60
C GLN A 158 -10.12 -14.35 0.18
N ASN A 159 -9.48 -15.23 -0.61
CA ASN A 159 -9.12 -14.99 -2.02
C ASN A 159 -8.59 -13.58 -2.31
N PRO A 160 -7.42 -13.21 -1.74
CA PRO A 160 -6.91 -11.86 -1.86
C PRO A 160 -6.41 -11.57 -3.29
N PHE A 161 -6.63 -10.34 -3.77
CA PHE A 161 -6.17 -9.85 -5.08
C PHE A 161 -5.50 -8.50 -4.95
N THR A 162 -4.36 -8.31 -5.60
CA THR A 162 -3.70 -7.02 -5.83
C THR A 162 -4.30 -6.34 -7.05
N PHE A 163 -4.85 -5.16 -6.85
CA PHE A 163 -5.33 -4.28 -7.90
C PHE A 163 -4.29 -3.18 -8.13
N LYS A 164 -3.86 -3.00 -9.37
CA LYS A 164 -2.93 -1.94 -9.77
C LYS A 164 -3.70 -0.84 -10.47
N PHE A 165 -3.55 0.38 -10.01
CA PHE A 165 -4.20 1.56 -10.56
C PHE A 165 -3.18 2.58 -11.02
N SER A 166 -3.43 3.25 -12.14
CA SER A 166 -2.63 4.40 -12.57
C SER A 166 -3.48 5.67 -12.62
N VAL A 167 -2.82 6.83 -12.60
CA VAL A 167 -3.48 8.11 -12.87
C VAL A 167 -4.02 8.10 -14.31
N SER A 168 -5.20 8.69 -14.53
CA SER A 168 -5.69 8.98 -15.87
C SER A 168 -4.75 9.98 -16.52
N ILE A 169 -4.14 9.62 -17.64
CA ILE A 169 -3.43 10.59 -18.46
C ILE A 169 -4.53 11.34 -19.20
N ASP A 170 -4.82 12.57 -18.77
CA ASP A 170 -5.63 13.46 -19.59
C ASP A 170 -4.84 13.68 -20.89
N GLN A 171 -5.34 13.09 -21.98
CA GLN A 171 -4.83 13.37 -23.32
C GLN A 171 -5.25 14.81 -23.64
N ASN A 172 -4.30 15.74 -23.50
CA ASN A 172 -4.43 17.11 -24.01
C ASN A 172 -4.71 17.10 -25.52
#